data_AF-A0A2X1RV41-F1
#
_entry.id   AF-A0A2X1RV41-F1
#
_cell.length_a   1.000
_cell.length_b   1.000
_cell.length_c   1.000
_cell.angle_alpha   90.00
_cell.angle_beta   90.00
_cell.angle_gamma   90.00
#
_symmetry.space_group_name_H-M   'P 1'
#
loop_
_entity.id
_entity.type
_entity.pdbx_description
1 polymer ?
#
loop_
_entity_poly.entity_id
_entity_poly.type
_entity_poly.pdbx_seq_one_letter_code
_entity_poly.pdbx_strand_id
1 'polypeptide(L)' 'MELFADLESNYFKGICPQIKLKLIKRAFVIARDAHEGQFRSSGEPYITHPVAVASIIAQLHLDHEAVMACAFARCY' A
#
# COMPACT_ATOMS: atom_id res chain seq x y z
N MET A 1 -3.99 -8.22 -8.97
CA MET A 1 -4.88 -7.33 -8.19
C MET A 1 -5.11 -7.86 -6.77
N GLU A 2 -4.67 -9.09 -6.45
CA GLU A 2 -4.84 -9.72 -5.13
C GLU A 2 -3.96 -9.12 -4.02
N LEU A 3 -2.81 -8.53 -4.36
CA LEU A 3 -1.86 -7.92 -3.41
C LEU A 3 -2.47 -6.85 -2.48
N PHE A 4 -3.61 -6.26 -2.87
CA PHE A 4 -4.28 -5.20 -2.12
C PHE A 4 -5.61 -5.66 -1.50
N ALA A 5 -6.08 -6.87 -1.81
CA ALA A 5 -7.37 -7.36 -1.36
C ALA A 5 -7.43 -7.48 0.18
N ASP A 6 -6.32 -7.89 0.80
CA ASP A 6 -6.21 -8.02 2.25
C ASP A 6 -6.28 -6.67 2.98
N LEU A 7 -5.75 -5.61 2.35
CA LEU A 7 -5.82 -4.23 2.82
C LEU A 7 -7.27 -3.70 2.80
N GLU A 8 -8.03 -4.06 1.75
CA GLU A 8 -9.43 -3.66 1.59
C GLU A 8 -10.38 -4.30 2.61
N SER A 9 -10.20 -5.60 2.87
CA SER A 9 -11.12 -6.38 3.71
C SER A 9 -10.97 -6.05 5.19
N ASN A 10 -9.73 -5.93 5.67
CA ASN A 10 -9.48 -5.93 7.11
C ASN A 10 -9.45 -4.53 7.75
N TYR A 11 -9.19 -3.47 6.98
CA TYR A 11 -8.88 -2.16 7.57
C TYR A 11 -9.74 -1.00 7.07
N PHE A 12 -9.99 -0.90 5.77
CA PHE A 12 -10.59 0.33 5.24
C PHE A 12 -12.10 0.47 5.44
N LYS A 13 -12.83 -0.62 5.69
CA LYS A 13 -14.29 -0.54 5.93
C LYS A 13 -14.67 0.11 7.26
N GLY A 14 -13.81 0.06 8.28
CA GLY A 14 -14.10 0.59 9.61
C GLY A 14 -13.54 1.98 9.91
N ILE A 15 -12.45 2.37 9.23
CA ILE A 15 -11.64 3.55 9.62
C ILE A 15 -11.82 4.72 8.64
N CYS A 16 -12.14 4.46 7.37
CA CYS A 16 -12.07 5.47 6.32
C CYS A 16 -13.36 5.58 5.50
N PRO A 17 -13.88 6.80 5.22
CA PRO A 17 -14.90 7.03 4.22
C PRO A 17 -14.53 6.37 2.87
N GLN A 18 -15.52 5.83 2.16
CA GLN A 18 -15.31 5.12 0.89
C GLN A 18 -14.55 5.95 -0.18
N ILE A 19 -14.62 7.28 -0.09
CA ILE A 19 -13.87 8.20 -0.97
C ILE A 19 -12.36 8.06 -0.75
N LYS A 20 -11.91 7.99 0.51
CA LYS A 20 -10.49 7.83 0.85
C LYS A 20 -9.96 6.46 0.43
N LEU A 21 -10.78 5.42 0.54
CA LEU A 21 -10.44 4.09 0.03
C LEU A 21 -10.12 4.10 -1.47
N LYS A 22 -10.90 4.82 -2.29
CA LYS A 22 -10.61 4.96 -3.73
C LYS A 22 -9.28 5.66 -4.00
N LEU A 23 -8.95 6.69 -3.21
CA LEU A 23 -7.67 7.39 -3.33
C LEU A 23 -6.48 6.47 -3.01
N ILE A 24 -6.60 5.70 -1.92
CA ILE A 24 -5.56 4.74 -1.51
C ILE A 24 -5.35 3.69 -2.60
N LYS A 25 -6.42 3.09 -3.14
CA LYS A 25 -6.31 2.13 -4.24
C LYS A 25 -5.58 2.73 -5.44
N ARG A 26 -5.92 3.96 -5.81
CA ARG A 26 -5.27 4.65 -6.93
C ARG A 26 -3.79 4.92 -6.66
N ALA A 27 -3.44 5.35 -5.45
CA ALA A 27 -2.05 5.53 -5.03
C ALA A 27 -1.25 4.23 -5.18
N PHE A 28 -1.80 3.09 -4.75
CA PHE A 28 -1.15 1.79 -4.87
C PHE A 28 -0.96 1.31 -6.32
N VAL A 29 -1.91 1.60 -7.22
CA VAL A 29 -1.74 1.31 -8.65
C VAL A 29 -0.58 2.12 -9.22
N ILE A 30 -0.52 3.42 -8.92
CA ILE A 30 0.56 4.28 -9.38
C ILE A 30 1.90 3.84 -8.78
N ALA A 31 1.93 3.50 -7.48
CA ALA A 31 3.12 3.00 -6.81
C ALA A 31 3.63 1.69 -7.43
N ARG A 32 2.74 0.74 -7.74
CA ARG A 32 3.10 -0.49 -8.45
C ARG A 32 3.81 -0.18 -9.75
N ASP A 33 3.26 0.72 -10.55
CA ASP A 33 3.82 1.11 -11.84
C ASP A 33 5.18 1.83 -11.64
N ALA A 34 5.30 2.66 -10.60
CA ALA A 34 6.56 3.30 -10.22
C ALA A 34 7.63 2.33 -9.70
N HIS A 35 7.22 1.17 -9.18
CA HIS A 35 8.08 0.08 -8.71
C HIS A 35 8.27 -1.03 -9.76
N GLU A 36 7.75 -0.86 -10.98
CA GLU A 36 7.98 -1.80 -12.06
C GLU A 36 9.49 -1.92 -12.37
N GLY A 37 9.96 -3.15 -12.57
CA GLY A 37 11.37 -3.44 -12.78
C GLY A 37 12.25 -3.33 -11.53
N GLN A 38 11.73 -2.92 -10.38
CA GLN A 38 12.46 -2.97 -9.11
C GLN A 38 12.21 -4.31 -8.42
N PHE A 39 13.31 -4.94 -8.00
CA PHE A 39 13.30 -6.21 -7.31
C PHE A 39 14.09 -6.12 -6.01
N ARG A 40 13.68 -6.91 -5.01
CA ARG A 40 14.46 -7.11 -3.80
C ARG A 40 15.66 -7.99 -4.11
N SER A 41 16.63 -8.03 -3.19
CA SER A 41 17.74 -8.99 -3.23
C SER A 41 17.27 -10.45 -3.24
N SER A 42 16.07 -10.74 -2.75
CA SER A 42 15.40 -12.04 -2.84
C SER A 42 14.86 -12.39 -4.23
N GLY A 43 14.82 -11.45 -5.17
CA GLY A 43 14.21 -11.60 -6.50
C GLY A 43 12.70 -11.31 -6.54
N GLU A 44 12.08 -11.00 -5.42
CA GLU A 44 10.65 -10.63 -5.36
C GLU A 44 10.43 -9.19 -5.88
N PRO A 45 9.27 -8.90 -6.50
CA PRO A 45 8.91 -7.55 -6.88
C PRO A 45 8.94 -6.61 -5.67
N TYR A 46 9.59 -5.45 -5.81
CA TYR A 46 9.83 -4.54 -4.71
C TYR A 46 8.54 -4.05 -4.04
N ILE A 47 7.47 -3.85 -4.82
CA ILE A 47 6.15 -3.39 -4.37
C ILE A 47 5.57 -4.20 -3.19
N THR A 48 5.99 -5.46 -3.03
CA THR A 48 5.60 -6.31 -1.89
C THR A 48 5.95 -5.70 -0.53
N HIS A 49 7.09 -5.02 -0.42
CA HIS A 49 7.55 -4.44 0.84
C HIS A 49 6.77 -3.17 1.23
N PRO A 50 6.63 -2.13 0.38
CA PRO A 50 5.74 -0.99 0.61
C PRO A 50 4.32 -1.39 1.02
N VAL A 51 3.76 -2.44 0.42
CA VAL A 51 2.42 -2.97 0.75
C VAL A 51 2.37 -3.56 2.16
N ALA A 52 3.39 -4.32 2.57
CA ALA A 52 3.47 -4.86 3.92
C ALA A 52 3.58 -3.72 4.97
N VAL A 53 4.41 -2.71 4.71
CA VAL A 53 4.56 -1.55 5.60
C VAL A 53 3.25 -0.78 5.71
N ALA A 54 2.57 -0.52 4.58
CA ALA A 54 1.30 0.18 4.58
C ALA A 54 0.19 -0.60 5.31
N SER A 55 0.21 -1.93 5.27
CA SER A 55 -0.68 -2.78 6.08
C SER A 55 -0.46 -2.58 7.58
N ILE A 56 0.80 -2.47 8.03
CA ILE A 56 1.15 -2.20 9.43
C ILE A 56 0.71 -0.80 9.84
N ILE A 57 0.94 0.22 9.00
CA ILE A 57 0.51 1.59 9.28
C ILE A 57 -1.01 1.70 9.36
N ALA A 58 -1.72 1.04 8.44
CA ALA A 58 -3.17 0.92 8.52
C ALA A 58 -3.58 0.27 9.85
N GLN A 59 -2.85 -0.76 10.30
CA GLN A 59 -3.05 -1.41 11.60
C GLN A 59 -2.92 -0.49 12.81
N LEU A 60 -2.04 0.48 12.73
CA LEU A 60 -1.82 1.46 13.79
C LEU A 60 -2.86 2.60 13.80
N HIS A 61 -3.90 2.52 12.97
CA HIS A 61 -4.92 3.57 12.80
C HIS A 61 -4.33 4.94 12.44
N LEU A 62 -3.18 4.94 11.75
CA LEU A 62 -2.54 6.16 11.26
C LEU A 62 -3.30 6.72 10.05
N ASP A 63 -3.09 8.01 9.79
CA ASP A 63 -3.79 8.73 8.74
C ASP A 63 -3.56 8.11 7.35
N HIS A 64 -4.60 8.16 6.53
CA HIS A 64 -4.57 7.63 5.17
C HIS A 64 -3.47 8.23 4.29
N GLU A 65 -3.05 9.48 4.53
CA GLU A 65 -1.89 10.07 3.84
C GLU A 65 -0.60 9.29 4.14
N ALA A 66 -0.39 8.85 5.38
CA ALA A 66 0.78 8.06 5.76
C ALA A 66 0.76 6.69 5.06
N VAL A 67 -0.41 6.05 4.99
CA VAL A 67 -0.60 4.78 4.27
C VAL A 67 -0.26 4.95 2.77
N MET A 68 -0.74 6.03 2.14
CA MET A 68 -0.44 6.32 0.74
C MET A 68 1.05 6.62 0.53
N ALA A 69 1.67 7.38 1.42
CA ALA A 69 3.10 7.72 1.32
C ALA A 69 3.99 6.47 1.36
N CYS A 70 3.67 5.50 2.22
CA CYS A 70 4.43 4.25 2.31
C CYS A 70 4.40 3.43 1.02
N ALA A 71 3.33 3.50 0.23
CA ALA A 71 3.26 2.79 -1.05
C ALA A 71 4.39 3.21 -2.01
N PHE A 72 4.90 4.45 -1.90
CA PHE A 72 5.97 5.00 -2.74
C PHE A 72 7.36 4.94 -2.09
N ALA A 73 7.45 4.46 -0.84
CA ALA A 73 8.70 4.46 -0.12
C ALA A 73 9.67 3.45 -0.75
N ARG A 74 10.89 3.92 -1.06
CA ARG A 74 12.04 3.06 -1.31
C ARG A 74 12.87 3.01 -0.03
N CYS A 75 12.85 1.87 0.66
CA CYS A 75 13.92 1.47 1.56
C CYS A 75 15.19 1.24 0.72
N TYR A 76 16.15 2.15 0.89
CA TYR A 76 17.53 2.04 0.39
C TYR A 76 18.31 1.04 1.24
#